data_AF-A0A3A6NSN3-F1
#
_entry.id   AF-A0A3A6NSN3-F1
#
_cell.length_a   1.000
_cell.length_b   1.000
_cell.length_c   1.000
_cell.angle_alpha   90.00
_cell.angle_beta   90.00
_cell.angle_gamma   90.00
#
_symmetry.space_group_name_H-M   'P 1'
#
loop_
_entity.id
_entity.type
_entity.pdbx_description
1 polymer ?
#
loop_
_entity_poly.entity_id
_entity_poly.type
_entity_poly.pdbx_seq_one_letter_code
_entity_poly.pdbx_strand_id
1 'polypeptide(L)'
;MQSEKLLDIPVVGRLMSPDEVRHVTQGRTDIPEDLKDNWYLCGDIPLKVWDKYTAALKHDGVDVGFRLSGFASSLGAAYATFTVQIGQSQVRFLVPLKGKRIIQFLGEAAYSGVMLMLAKDNRKDCFIRRFSVDPTHLLPLLGLCRSSKNLNKQDTMYDLVQTTKLMRGVGVVPSTFPEEEVQDVNLIVILPQGEDVIENVGKGVSCTLN
;
A
#
# COMPACT_ATOMS: atom_id res chain seq x y z
N MET A 1 25.12 -24.44 12.31
CA MET A 1 24.24 -23.63 13.18
C MET A 1 23.25 -22.92 12.27
N GLN A 2 22.08 -23.52 12.07
CA GLN A 2 21.03 -22.97 11.23
C GLN A 2 20.39 -21.82 12.00
N SER A 3 20.67 -20.57 11.62
CA SER A 3 19.86 -19.45 12.08
C SER A 3 18.45 -19.69 11.54
N GLU A 4 17.49 -19.81 12.46
CA GLU A 4 16.09 -19.73 12.15
C GLU A 4 15.87 -18.47 11.29
N LYS A 5 15.58 -18.68 10.00
CA LYS A 5 14.96 -17.65 9.17
C LYS A 5 13.61 -17.40 9.83
N LEU A 6 13.56 -16.43 10.74
CA LEU A 6 12.31 -15.75 11.05
C LEU A 6 11.66 -15.49 9.70
N LEU A 7 10.49 -16.07 9.47
CA LEU A 7 9.64 -15.64 8.37
C LEU A 7 9.50 -14.13 8.57
N ASP A 8 10.15 -13.32 7.75
CA ASP A 8 9.98 -11.87 7.75
C ASP A 8 8.48 -11.62 7.60
N ILE A 9 7.80 -11.36 8.70
CA ILE A 9 6.37 -11.09 8.72
C ILE A 9 6.20 -9.82 7.89
N PRO A 10 5.35 -9.81 6.85
CA PRO A 10 5.11 -8.60 6.09
C PRO A 10 4.59 -7.51 6.99
N VAL A 11 5.09 -6.29 6.75
CA VAL A 11 4.50 -5.11 7.37
C VAL A 11 3.05 -5.05 6.91
N VAL A 12 2.13 -5.06 7.87
CA VAL A 12 0.71 -4.96 7.60
C VAL A 12 0.36 -3.48 7.51
N GLY A 13 -0.24 -3.08 6.39
CA GLY A 13 -0.76 -1.74 6.20
C GLY A 13 -2.27 -1.68 6.42
N ARG A 14 -2.82 -0.48 6.24
CA ARG A 14 -4.26 -0.21 6.32
C ARG A 14 -4.71 0.61 5.13
N LEU A 15 -5.88 0.29 4.58
CA LEU A 15 -6.60 1.22 3.72
C LEU A 15 -7.56 2.02 4.60
N MET A 16 -7.35 3.32 4.73
CA MET A 16 -8.21 4.22 5.50
C MET A 16 -9.19 4.96 4.60
N SER A 17 -10.46 4.99 5.00
CA SER A 17 -11.51 5.72 4.29
C SER A 17 -11.58 7.17 4.75
N PRO A 18 -12.14 8.09 3.95
CA PRO A 18 -12.31 9.49 4.35
C PRO A 18 -12.93 9.65 5.74
N ASP A 19 -13.97 8.86 6.07
CA ASP A 19 -14.58 8.89 7.40
C ASP A 19 -13.62 8.52 8.54
N GLU A 20 -12.76 7.51 8.33
CA GLU A 20 -11.78 7.11 9.34
C GLU A 20 -10.69 8.15 9.47
N VAL A 21 -10.27 8.78 8.36
CA VAL A 21 -9.29 9.87 8.36
C VAL A 21 -9.85 11.06 9.13
N ARG A 22 -11.09 11.50 8.83
CA ARG A 22 -11.78 12.55 9.59
C ARG A 22 -11.88 12.22 11.08
N HIS A 23 -12.20 10.97 11.40
CA HIS A 23 -12.29 10.53 12.79
C HIS A 23 -10.93 10.61 13.51
N VAL A 24 -9.85 10.10 12.92
CA VAL A 24 -8.51 10.14 13.57
C VAL A 24 -7.88 11.52 13.57
N THR A 25 -8.34 12.43 12.70
CA THR A 25 -7.88 13.83 12.64
C THR A 25 -8.83 14.79 13.36
N GLN A 26 -9.85 14.29 14.05
CA GLN A 26 -10.82 15.11 14.73
C GLN A 26 -10.14 16.02 15.77
N GLY A 27 -10.38 17.32 15.69
CA GLY A 27 -9.76 18.32 16.57
C GLY A 27 -8.34 18.75 16.20
N ARG A 28 -7.75 18.19 15.13
CA ARG A 28 -6.46 18.66 14.57
C ARG A 28 -6.71 19.81 13.59
N THR A 29 -6.28 21.02 13.96
CA THR A 29 -6.36 22.23 13.11
C THR A 29 -5.13 22.44 12.23
N ASP A 30 -4.07 21.69 12.51
CA ASP A 30 -2.79 21.71 11.79
C ASP A 30 -2.81 20.85 10.52
N ILE A 31 -3.77 19.93 10.40
CA ILE A 31 -3.95 19.09 9.21
C ILE A 31 -4.89 19.82 8.24
N PRO A 32 -4.45 20.14 7.00
CA PRO A 32 -5.30 20.73 5.98
C PRO A 32 -6.58 19.93 5.72
N GLU A 33 -7.71 20.63 5.54
CA GLU A 33 -9.01 19.99 5.29
C GLU A 33 -9.02 19.13 4.02
N ASP A 34 -8.29 19.56 2.98
CA ASP A 34 -8.19 18.82 1.71
C ASP A 34 -7.49 17.46 1.87
N LEU A 35 -6.77 17.21 2.97
CA LEU A 35 -6.21 15.90 3.31
C LEU A 35 -7.25 15.00 4.01
N LYS A 36 -8.19 15.57 4.77
CA LYS A 36 -9.11 14.80 5.62
C LYS A 36 -10.16 14.00 4.83
N ASP A 37 -10.43 14.41 3.60
CA ASP A 37 -11.49 13.86 2.75
C ASP A 37 -11.02 12.81 1.73
N ASN A 38 -9.83 12.22 1.91
CA ASN A 38 -9.28 11.25 0.96
C ASN A 38 -9.15 9.83 1.52
N TRP A 39 -9.01 8.88 0.61
CA TRP A 39 -8.55 7.52 0.92
C TRP A 39 -7.04 7.46 1.04
N TYR A 40 -6.56 6.69 2.02
CA TYR A 40 -5.13 6.51 2.28
C TYR A 40 -4.75 5.04 2.28
N LEU A 41 -3.68 4.69 1.57
CA LEU A 41 -2.91 3.48 1.84
C LEU A 41 -1.82 3.82 2.84
N CYS A 42 -1.94 3.23 4.02
CA CYS A 42 -1.11 3.51 5.19
C CYS A 42 -0.21 2.31 5.47
N GLY A 43 1.04 2.56 5.83
CA GLY A 43 1.88 1.52 6.41
C GLY A 43 3.23 2.04 6.86
N ASP A 44 3.94 1.20 7.59
CA ASP A 44 5.26 1.53 8.11
C ASP A 44 6.37 1.12 7.14
N ILE A 45 7.44 1.91 7.14
CA ILE A 45 8.68 1.56 6.46
C ILE A 45 9.84 1.53 7.47
N PRO A 46 10.83 0.64 7.28
CA PRO A 46 12.01 0.62 8.12
C PRO A 46 12.77 1.94 8.11
N LEU A 47 13.44 2.27 9.21
CA LEU A 47 14.24 3.49 9.37
C LEU A 47 15.21 3.74 8.20
N LYS A 48 15.91 2.70 7.73
CA LYS A 48 16.85 2.80 6.60
C LYS A 48 16.18 3.31 5.32
N VAL A 49 14.93 2.92 5.09
CA VAL A 49 14.14 3.31 3.91
C VAL A 49 13.59 4.72 4.10
N TRP A 50 13.12 5.01 5.31
CA TRP A 50 12.70 6.36 5.70
C TRP A 50 13.81 7.39 5.49
N ASP A 51 15.03 7.09 5.91
CA ASP A 51 16.18 7.99 5.77
C ASP A 51 16.53 8.23 4.30
N LYS A 52 16.46 7.20 3.45
CA LYS A 52 16.59 7.36 1.98
C LYS A 52 15.51 8.26 1.41
N TYR A 53 14.25 8.04 1.79
CA TYR A 53 13.11 8.83 1.32
C TYR A 53 13.23 10.29 1.75
N THR A 54 13.53 10.55 3.02
CA THR A 54 13.67 11.92 3.53
C THR A 54 14.91 12.64 3.01
N ALA A 55 16.03 11.94 2.80
CA ALA A 55 17.20 12.52 2.15
C ALA A 55 16.87 12.92 0.71
N ALA A 56 16.23 12.02 -0.06
CA ALA A 56 15.80 12.30 -1.42
C ALA A 56 14.86 13.51 -1.50
N LEU A 57 13.83 13.55 -0.65
CA LEU A 57 12.84 14.63 -0.67
C LEU A 57 13.36 15.99 -0.21
N LYS A 58 14.50 16.05 0.48
CA LYS A 58 15.16 17.31 0.87
C LYS A 58 15.94 17.95 -0.27
N HIS A 59 16.26 17.21 -1.32
CA HIS A 59 16.89 17.74 -2.51
C HIS A 59 15.80 18.08 -3.53
N ASP A 60 15.67 19.38 -3.84
CA ASP A 60 14.80 19.82 -4.92
C ASP A 60 15.17 19.07 -6.22
N GLY A 61 14.17 18.44 -6.84
CA GLY A 61 14.35 17.72 -8.11
C GLY A 61 14.51 16.20 -8.02
N VAL A 62 14.37 15.56 -6.84
CA VAL A 62 14.31 14.09 -6.81
C VAL A 62 12.95 13.60 -7.29
N ASP A 63 12.97 12.95 -8.44
CA ASP A 63 11.79 12.29 -8.98
C ASP A 63 11.36 11.12 -8.09
N VAL A 64 10.05 11.06 -7.84
CA VAL A 64 9.42 9.94 -7.14
C VAL A 64 8.45 9.29 -8.09
N GLY A 65 8.79 8.08 -8.48
CA GLY A 65 8.05 7.31 -9.45
C GLY A 65 6.84 6.66 -8.80
N PHE A 66 5.74 6.59 -9.54
CA PHE A 66 4.55 5.88 -9.13
C PHE A 66 4.12 4.91 -10.22
N ARG A 67 3.82 3.68 -9.82
CA ARG A 67 3.28 2.65 -10.72
C ARG A 67 2.11 1.94 -10.05
N LEU A 68 1.05 1.77 -10.83
CA LEU A 68 -0.08 0.93 -10.49
C LEU A 68 -0.05 -0.31 -11.38
N SER A 69 -0.16 -1.49 -10.77
CA SER A 69 -0.25 -2.77 -11.50
C SER A 69 -1.38 -3.61 -10.92
N GLY A 70 -2.03 -4.42 -11.77
CA GLY A 70 -3.05 -5.39 -11.36
C GLY A 70 -2.77 -6.77 -11.94
N PHE A 71 -3.07 -7.81 -11.19
CA PHE A 71 -2.87 -9.19 -11.61
C PHE A 71 -3.83 -10.15 -10.87
N ALA A 72 -3.93 -11.37 -11.37
CA ALA A 72 -4.59 -12.47 -10.70
C ALA A 72 -3.56 -13.51 -10.26
N SER A 73 -3.74 -14.10 -9.07
CA SER A 73 -2.95 -15.22 -8.60
C SER A 73 -3.33 -16.51 -9.33
N SER A 74 -2.52 -17.56 -9.14
CA SER A 74 -2.82 -18.90 -9.67
C SER A 74 -4.12 -19.48 -9.13
N LEU A 75 -4.55 -19.07 -7.93
CA LEU A 75 -5.83 -19.46 -7.34
C LEU A 75 -7.00 -18.59 -7.84
N GLY A 76 -6.71 -17.56 -8.64
CA GLY A 76 -7.71 -16.69 -9.27
C GLY A 76 -8.22 -15.55 -8.38
N ALA A 77 -7.57 -15.29 -7.24
CA ALA A 77 -7.80 -14.04 -6.52
C ALA A 77 -7.07 -12.90 -7.21
N ALA A 78 -7.69 -11.73 -7.26
CA ALA A 78 -7.09 -10.55 -7.86
C ALA A 78 -6.38 -9.66 -6.83
N TYR A 79 -5.29 -9.02 -7.26
CA TYR A 79 -4.48 -8.11 -6.47
C TYR A 79 -4.08 -6.89 -7.30
N ALA A 80 -3.84 -5.78 -6.61
CA ALA A 80 -3.19 -4.60 -7.15
C ALA A 80 -1.94 -4.27 -6.33
N THR A 81 -0.97 -3.64 -6.99
CA THR A 81 0.21 -3.07 -6.32
C THR A 81 0.31 -1.59 -6.61
N PHE A 82 0.35 -0.80 -5.56
CA PHE A 82 0.65 0.63 -5.61
C PHE A 82 2.12 0.79 -5.23
N THR A 83 2.95 1.13 -6.19
CA THR A 83 4.39 1.15 -6.04
C THR A 83 4.89 2.58 -6.08
N VAL A 84 5.62 2.97 -5.04
CA VAL A 84 6.41 4.20 -5.01
C VAL A 84 7.88 3.82 -5.16
N GLN A 85 8.60 4.55 -6.00
CA GLN A 85 10.03 4.34 -6.20
C GLN A 85 10.80 5.64 -6.00
N ILE A 86 11.92 5.53 -5.28
CA ILE A 86 12.91 6.58 -5.12
C ILE A 86 14.29 5.96 -5.40
N GLY A 87 14.95 6.41 -6.47
CA GLY A 87 16.15 5.77 -6.99
C GLY A 87 15.92 4.27 -7.22
N GLN A 88 16.72 3.43 -6.56
CA GLN A 88 16.71 1.98 -6.69
C GLN A 88 15.83 1.27 -5.64
N SER A 89 15.11 2.02 -4.81
CA SER A 89 14.29 1.47 -3.72
C SER A 89 12.80 1.64 -3.99
N GLN A 90 12.04 0.56 -3.84
CA GLN A 90 10.59 0.55 -3.98
C GLN A 90 9.89 0.30 -2.63
N VAL A 91 8.78 1.00 -2.43
CA VAL A 91 7.75 0.65 -1.44
C VAL A 91 6.51 0.22 -2.22
N ARG A 92 6.01 -0.99 -1.94
CA ARG A 92 4.89 -1.62 -2.64
C ARG A 92 3.77 -1.87 -1.66
N PHE A 93 2.58 -1.36 -1.93
CA PHE A 93 1.37 -1.77 -1.24
C PHE A 93 0.68 -2.88 -2.02
N LEU A 94 0.65 -4.09 -1.47
CA LEU A 94 -0.13 -5.20 -2.03
C LEU A 94 -1.56 -5.13 -1.50
N VAL A 95 -2.52 -4.94 -2.41
CA VAL A 95 -3.93 -4.75 -2.09
C VAL A 95 -4.76 -5.86 -2.74
N PRO A 96 -5.41 -6.74 -1.95
CA PRO A 96 -6.39 -7.67 -2.47
C PRO A 96 -7.57 -6.93 -3.11
N LEU A 97 -7.91 -7.27 -4.35
CA LEU A 97 -8.97 -6.62 -5.12
C LEU A 97 -10.32 -7.28 -4.84
N LYS A 98 -10.77 -7.22 -3.58
CA LYS A 98 -12.04 -7.83 -3.14
C LYS A 98 -12.76 -6.94 -2.12
N GLY A 99 -14.09 -6.93 -2.21
CA GLY A 99 -14.97 -6.26 -1.25
C GLY A 99 -15.38 -4.85 -1.67
N LYS A 100 -16.52 -4.40 -1.13
CA LYS A 100 -17.12 -3.10 -1.45
C LYS A 100 -16.18 -1.92 -1.18
N ARG A 101 -15.42 -2.02 -0.08
CA ARG A 101 -14.46 -1.00 0.34
C ARG A 101 -13.38 -0.73 -0.71
N ILE A 102 -12.83 -1.79 -1.31
CA ILE A 102 -11.81 -1.66 -2.36
C ILE A 102 -12.41 -1.07 -3.64
N ILE A 103 -13.62 -1.51 -4.01
CA ILE A 103 -14.32 -0.97 -5.18
C ILE A 103 -14.58 0.53 -5.01
N GLN A 104 -15.04 0.94 -3.82
CA GLN A 104 -15.26 2.36 -3.52
C GLN A 104 -13.95 3.16 -3.58
N PHE A 105 -12.90 2.67 -2.92
CA PHE A 105 -11.57 3.28 -2.96
C PHE A 105 -11.07 3.49 -4.41
N LEU A 106 -11.12 2.45 -5.24
CA LEU A 106 -10.66 2.55 -6.63
C LEU A 106 -11.56 3.47 -7.47
N GLY A 107 -12.86 3.49 -7.21
CA GLY A 107 -13.80 4.38 -7.88
C GLY A 107 -13.54 5.85 -7.57
N GLU A 108 -13.22 6.18 -6.32
CA GLU A 108 -12.91 7.54 -5.87
C GLU A 108 -11.50 7.98 -6.25
N ALA A 109 -10.54 7.05 -6.28
CA ALA A 109 -9.15 7.31 -6.69
C ALA A 109 -9.01 7.90 -8.11
N ALA A 110 -10.00 7.68 -8.98
CA ALA A 110 -10.04 8.29 -10.31
C ALA A 110 -10.23 9.82 -10.28
N TYR A 111 -10.83 10.35 -9.22
CA TYR A 111 -11.13 11.77 -9.05
C TYR A 111 -10.17 12.44 -8.07
N SER A 112 -9.90 11.79 -6.94
CA SER A 112 -9.04 12.33 -5.89
C SER A 112 -7.57 11.94 -6.06
N GLY A 113 -7.24 10.98 -6.91
CA GLY A 113 -5.94 10.31 -6.85
C GLY A 113 -5.81 9.41 -5.62
N VAL A 114 -4.61 8.90 -5.40
CA VAL A 114 -4.28 7.99 -4.30
C VAL A 114 -3.37 8.70 -3.32
N MET A 115 -3.75 8.71 -2.04
CA MET A 115 -2.88 9.16 -0.96
C MET A 115 -2.13 7.97 -0.39
N LEU A 116 -0.81 8.10 -0.30
CA LEU A 116 0.04 7.14 0.39
C LEU A 116 0.58 7.80 1.65
N MET A 117 0.38 7.14 2.79
CA MET A 117 0.97 7.54 4.07
C MET A 117 1.97 6.48 4.51
N LEU A 118 3.25 6.87 4.56
CA LEU A 118 4.33 6.03 5.05
C LEU A 118 4.75 6.54 6.43
N ALA A 119 4.72 5.69 7.44
CA ALA A 119 5.17 6.03 8.78
C ALA A 119 6.57 5.46 9.06
N LYS A 120 7.32 6.15 9.91
CA LYS A 120 8.69 5.79 10.28
C LYS A 120 8.68 4.75 11.39
N ASP A 121 8.66 3.47 11.07
CA ASP A 121 8.84 2.37 12.04
C ASP A 121 8.02 2.56 13.35
N ASN A 122 6.69 2.72 13.23
CA ASN A 122 5.76 2.97 14.33
C ASN A 122 6.03 4.26 15.15
N ARG A 123 6.81 5.20 14.60
CA ARG A 123 7.03 6.52 15.21
C ARG A 123 5.99 7.53 14.72
N LYS A 124 6.07 8.71 15.34
CA LYS A 124 5.19 9.86 15.12
C LYS A 124 5.39 10.58 13.78
N ASP A 125 6.47 10.30 13.06
CA ASP A 125 6.78 10.94 11.80
C ASP A 125 6.16 10.15 10.65
N CYS A 126 5.44 10.85 9.76
CA CYS A 126 4.88 10.25 8.56
C CYS A 126 5.10 11.14 7.33
N PHE A 127 5.17 10.49 6.18
CA PHE A 127 5.23 11.12 4.88
C PHE A 127 3.92 10.86 4.17
N ILE A 128 3.28 11.93 3.71
CA ILE A 128 2.05 11.85 2.91
C ILE A 128 2.39 12.31 1.50
N ARG A 129 1.99 11.51 0.51
CA ARG A 129 2.07 11.93 -0.89
C ARG A 129 0.82 11.54 -1.65
N ARG A 130 0.35 12.51 -2.43
CA ARG A 130 -0.72 12.33 -3.40
C ARG A 130 -0.12 11.93 -4.73
N PHE A 131 -0.71 10.93 -5.37
CA PHE A 131 -0.41 10.53 -6.73
C PHE A 131 -1.69 10.60 -7.56
N SER A 132 -1.66 11.40 -8.62
CA SER A 132 -2.72 11.40 -9.62
C SER A 132 -2.67 10.08 -10.38
N VAL A 133 -3.83 9.44 -10.54
CA VAL A 133 -3.95 8.18 -11.28
C VAL A 133 -4.91 8.40 -12.42
N ASP A 134 -4.44 8.12 -13.64
CA ASP A 134 -5.31 8.17 -14.81
C ASP A 134 -6.46 7.15 -14.65
N PRO A 135 -7.73 7.57 -14.82
CA PRO A 135 -8.88 6.66 -14.73
C PRO A 135 -8.74 5.42 -15.63
N THR A 136 -8.08 5.54 -16.79
CA THR A 136 -7.84 4.41 -17.71
C THR A 136 -6.98 3.30 -17.10
N HIS A 137 -6.13 3.61 -16.11
CA HIS A 137 -5.36 2.63 -15.36
C HIS A 137 -6.17 1.97 -14.23
N LEU A 138 -7.25 2.59 -13.77
CA LEU A 138 -8.10 2.06 -12.70
C LEU A 138 -9.19 1.13 -13.23
N LEU A 139 -9.70 1.37 -14.45
CA LEU A 139 -10.75 0.54 -15.07
C LEU A 139 -10.38 -0.95 -15.13
N PRO A 140 -9.16 -1.37 -15.52
CA PRO A 140 -8.76 -2.78 -15.48
C PRO A 140 -8.80 -3.37 -14.06
N LEU A 141 -8.43 -2.60 -13.04
CA LEU A 141 -8.49 -3.06 -11.65
C LEU A 141 -9.92 -3.27 -11.17
N LEU A 142 -10.83 -2.36 -11.53
CA LEU A 142 -12.26 -2.53 -11.26
C LEU A 142 -12.83 -3.76 -11.99
N GLY A 143 -12.35 -4.04 -13.21
CA GLY A 143 -12.64 -5.28 -13.93
C GLY A 143 -12.17 -6.51 -13.17
N LEU A 144 -10.93 -6.50 -12.67
CA LEU A 144 -10.36 -7.56 -11.85
C LEU A 144 -11.14 -7.76 -10.53
N CYS A 145 -11.60 -6.69 -9.88
CA CYS A 145 -12.46 -6.81 -8.70
C CYS A 145 -13.73 -7.63 -8.97
N ARG A 146 -14.31 -7.50 -10.17
CA ARG A 146 -15.54 -8.20 -10.56
C ARG A 146 -15.30 -9.64 -10.98
N SER A 147 -14.13 -9.95 -11.55
CA SER A 147 -13.77 -11.30 -12.01
C SER A 147 -13.00 -12.13 -10.98
N SER A 148 -12.58 -11.52 -9.86
CA SER A 148 -11.87 -12.17 -8.76
C SER A 148 -12.67 -13.34 -8.17
N LYS A 149 -12.03 -14.50 -8.03
CA LYS A 149 -12.67 -15.67 -7.42
C LYS A 149 -12.91 -15.44 -5.93
N ASN A 150 -14.06 -15.91 -5.46
CA ASN A 150 -14.37 -15.96 -4.04
C ASN A 150 -13.70 -17.17 -3.39
N LEU A 151 -12.44 -17.00 -2.99
CA LEU A 151 -11.73 -17.99 -2.17
C LEU A 151 -12.32 -18.06 -0.75
N ASN A 152 -12.26 -19.25 -0.14
CA ASN A 152 -12.55 -19.41 1.29
C ASN A 152 -11.44 -18.77 2.14
N LYS A 153 -11.63 -18.70 3.48
CA LYS A 153 -10.67 -18.03 4.38
C LYS A 153 -9.27 -18.64 4.32
N GLN A 154 -9.16 -19.97 4.31
CA GLN A 154 -7.88 -20.68 4.31
C GLN A 154 -7.12 -20.46 2.99
N ASP A 155 -7.80 -20.61 1.86
CA ASP A 155 -7.22 -20.39 0.54
C ASP A 155 -6.85 -18.92 0.34
N THR A 156 -7.65 -17.97 0.84
CA THR A 156 -7.33 -16.54 0.79
C THR A 156 -6.03 -16.25 1.53
N MET A 157 -5.86 -16.78 2.74
CA MET A 157 -4.64 -16.57 3.53
C MET A 157 -3.43 -17.25 2.89
N TYR A 158 -3.60 -18.48 2.41
CA TYR A 158 -2.54 -19.19 1.69
C TYR A 158 -2.09 -18.41 0.45
N ASP A 159 -3.04 -17.98 -0.38
CA ASP A 159 -2.79 -17.23 -1.60
C ASP A 159 -2.11 -15.88 -1.32
N LEU A 160 -2.56 -15.18 -0.28
CA LEU A 160 -1.96 -13.92 0.16
C LEU A 160 -0.51 -14.12 0.60
N VAL A 161 -0.20 -15.19 1.34
CA VAL A 161 1.17 -15.51 1.75
C VAL A 161 2.06 -15.82 0.55
N GLN A 162 1.58 -16.60 -0.42
CA GLN A 162 2.35 -16.89 -1.64
C GLN A 162 2.58 -15.62 -2.47
N THR A 163 1.53 -14.82 -2.65
CA THR A 163 1.60 -13.56 -3.39
C THR A 163 2.53 -12.58 -2.70
N THR A 164 2.50 -12.50 -1.37
CA THR A 164 3.42 -11.66 -0.58
C THR A 164 4.88 -12.05 -0.83
N LYS A 165 5.19 -13.35 -0.80
CA LYS A 165 6.56 -13.84 -1.07
C LYS A 165 7.03 -13.46 -2.47
N LEU A 166 6.16 -13.63 -3.47
CA LEU A 166 6.47 -13.25 -4.85
C LEU A 166 6.72 -11.74 -4.95
N MET A 167 5.81 -10.92 -4.41
CA MET A 167 5.84 -9.47 -4.55
C MET A 167 7.00 -8.77 -3.85
N ARG A 168 7.77 -9.48 -3.02
CA ARG A 168 9.04 -8.99 -2.47
C ARG A 168 10.21 -9.09 -3.45
N GLY A 169 10.08 -9.87 -4.52
CA GLY A 169 11.13 -10.02 -5.51
C GLY A 169 11.42 -8.71 -6.24
N VAL A 170 12.69 -8.31 -6.31
CA VAL A 170 13.11 -7.05 -6.95
C VAL A 170 12.65 -6.96 -8.40
N GLY A 171 12.74 -8.04 -9.17
CA GLY A 171 12.35 -8.10 -10.59
C GLY A 171 10.84 -8.28 -10.86
N VAL A 172 9.98 -8.33 -9.85
CA VAL A 172 8.54 -8.59 -10.05
C VAL A 172 7.79 -7.35 -10.51
N VAL A 173 8.08 -6.18 -9.93
CA VAL A 173 7.55 -4.90 -10.41
C VAL A 173 8.69 -4.15 -11.09
N PRO A 174 8.58 -3.83 -12.38
CA PRO A 174 9.60 -3.09 -13.09
C PRO A 174 9.85 -1.71 -12.47
N SER A 175 11.04 -1.19 -12.73
CA SER A 175 11.38 0.19 -12.38
C SER A 175 10.39 1.20 -13.00
N THR A 176 10.17 2.30 -12.31
CA THR A 176 9.49 3.49 -12.86
C THR A 176 10.46 4.38 -13.62
N PHE A 177 11.77 4.23 -13.38
CA PHE A 177 12.82 5.03 -13.99
C PHE A 177 13.64 4.16 -14.95
N PRO A 178 13.71 4.50 -16.25
CA PRO A 178 14.38 3.66 -17.25
C PRO A 178 15.84 3.33 -16.93
N GLU A 179 16.54 4.24 -16.24
CA GLU A 179 17.98 4.11 -15.93
C GLU A 179 18.26 3.48 -14.56
N GLU A 180 17.23 3.16 -13.78
CA GLU A 180 17.39 2.60 -12.43
C GLU A 180 16.96 1.14 -12.38
N GLU A 181 17.81 0.28 -11.82
CA GLU A 181 17.46 -1.08 -11.45
C GLU A 181 16.97 -1.13 -10.01
N VAL A 182 15.86 -1.86 -9.76
CA VAL A 182 15.33 -2.01 -8.41
C VAL A 182 16.26 -2.93 -7.61
N GLN A 183 16.81 -2.43 -6.51
CA GLN A 183 17.70 -3.19 -5.61
C GLN A 183 17.04 -3.51 -4.27
N ASP A 184 16.15 -2.65 -3.79
CA ASP A 184 15.48 -2.82 -2.49
C ASP A 184 13.96 -2.74 -2.66
N VAL A 185 13.24 -3.67 -2.00
CA VAL A 185 11.77 -3.69 -1.98
C VAL A 185 11.25 -3.79 -0.56
N ASN A 186 10.37 -2.87 -0.21
CA ASN A 186 9.59 -2.90 1.03
C ASN A 186 8.14 -3.18 0.68
N LEU A 187 7.64 -4.33 1.11
CA LEU A 187 6.28 -4.74 0.84
C LEU A 187 5.39 -4.50 2.06
N ILE A 188 4.37 -3.67 1.87
CA ILE A 188 3.29 -3.43 2.82
C ILE A 188 2.07 -4.18 2.31
N VAL A 189 1.49 -5.06 3.14
CA VAL A 189 0.34 -5.88 2.76
C VAL A 189 -0.92 -5.31 3.39
N ILE A 190 -1.90 -4.94 2.57
CA ILE A 190 -3.24 -4.61 3.04
C ILE A 190 -4.03 -5.90 3.19
N LEU A 191 -4.47 -6.21 4.40
CA LEU A 191 -5.27 -7.42 4.62
C LEU A 191 -6.67 -7.27 4.02
N PRO A 192 -7.27 -8.36 3.49
CA PRO A 192 -8.66 -8.34 3.03
C PRO A 192 -9.59 -7.82 4.13
N GLN A 193 -10.37 -6.79 3.83
CA GLN A 193 -11.33 -6.21 4.76
C GLN A 193 -12.73 -6.76 4.46
N GLY A 194 -13.36 -7.42 5.44
CA GLY A 194 -14.72 -7.98 5.35
C GLY A 194 -15.26 -8.37 6.74
N GLU A 195 -16.58 -8.47 6.87
CA GLU A 195 -17.33 -8.65 8.16
C GLU A 195 -16.87 -9.83 9.02
N ASP A 196 -16.12 -10.77 8.45
CA ASP A 196 -15.72 -12.03 9.09
C ASP A 196 -14.19 -12.24 9.21
N VAL A 197 -13.39 -11.22 8.92
CA VAL A 197 -11.91 -11.31 8.91
C VAL A 197 -11.31 -10.41 9.99
N ILE A 198 -11.39 -10.93 11.23
CA ILE A 198 -10.46 -10.72 12.35
C ILE A 198 -10.47 -9.33 13.01
N GLU A 199 -11.25 -9.21 14.10
CA GLU A 199 -11.17 -8.13 15.12
C GLU A 199 -9.81 -8.06 15.86
N ASN A 200 -8.89 -8.99 15.65
CA ASN A 200 -7.68 -9.15 16.47
C ASN A 200 -6.34 -8.72 15.83
N VAL A 201 -6.32 -8.12 14.62
CA VAL A 201 -5.06 -7.60 14.02
C VAL A 201 -4.95 -6.07 14.14
N GLY A 202 -5.98 -5.39 14.64
CA GLY A 202 -6.09 -3.92 14.65
C GLY A 202 -5.26 -3.13 15.66
N LYS A 203 -4.33 -3.73 16.42
CA LYS A 203 -3.52 -2.99 17.41
C LYS A 203 -2.11 -2.60 16.94
N GLY A 204 -1.73 -2.95 15.71
CA GLY A 204 -0.34 -2.84 15.25
C GLY A 204 0.07 -1.54 14.56
N VAL A 205 -0.86 -0.70 14.10
CA VAL A 205 -0.52 0.50 13.30
C VAL A 205 -1.21 1.72 13.89
N SER A 206 -0.54 2.37 14.84
CA SER A 206 -0.93 3.68 15.36
C SER A 206 -0.30 4.76 14.48
N CYS A 207 -0.80 4.94 13.26
CA CYS A 207 -0.44 6.10 12.46
C CYS A 207 -1.16 7.33 13.03
N THR A 208 -0.50 8.05 13.95
CA THR A 208 -0.91 9.40 14.31
C THR A 208 -0.36 10.36 13.25
N LEU A 209 -1.26 10.95 12.46
CA LEU A 209 -0.94 12.12 11.64
C LEU A 209 -0.51 13.25 12.58
N ASN A 210 0.72 13.76 12.41
CA ASN A 210 1.23 14.88 13.18
C ASN A 210 1.52 16.09 12.32
#